data_AF-T1AC47-F1
#
_entry.id   AF-T1AC47-F1
#
_cell.length_a   1.000
_cell.length_b   1.000
_cell.length_c   1.000
_cell.angle_alpha   90.00
_cell.angle_beta   90.00
_cell.angle_gamma   90.00
#
_symmetry.space_group_name_H-M   'P 1'
#
loop_
_entity.id
_entity.type
_entity.pdbx_description
1 polymer ?
#
loop_
_entity_poly.entity_id
_entity_poly.type
_entity_poly.pdbx_seq_one_letter_code
_entity_poly.pdbx_strand_id
1 'polypeptide(L)'
;GLLYALLNPIVQRQNHKINIDGSIPFFITAFATLSVSGADRIQILGILAGKEKLGYINEELKKIVNLTKNWKMSLGEIANFLAERTPSDLFADFLSRLGQATDSGQNFDEFLTTETNTVMANYENNYVSALYSFDLFKDMYISMLLAFAFMIAFIMIMPILIPVDMNVMMILAVLAMAMGESMIVVGIKTVLPYDPIWQRTGIRTNTETVLRIWFIGFGAISLSLLVIFFLTPYFISIPFYLLFAVAITPLAVPSIIGSNTEKEIMKKEEMFGSFIRALSGSASSRGNIVIEALGEIQLH
;
A
#
# COMPACT_ATOMS: atom_id res chain seq x y z
N GLY A 1 27.60 -3.80 -12.39
CA GLY A 1 27.91 -5.23 -12.60
C GLY A 1 28.15 -5.94 -11.28
N LEU A 2 29.38 -5.91 -10.77
CA LEU A 2 29.80 -6.62 -9.55
C LEU A 2 29.13 -6.12 -8.26
N LEU A 3 28.96 -4.81 -8.09
CA LEU A 3 28.28 -4.23 -6.91
C LEU A 3 26.80 -4.66 -6.83
N TYR A 4 26.13 -4.71 -7.99
CA TYR A 4 24.76 -5.21 -8.09
C TYR A 4 24.71 -6.70 -7.77
N ALA A 5 25.65 -7.52 -8.27
CA ALA A 5 25.70 -8.95 -7.98
C ALA A 5 25.94 -9.27 -6.48
N LEU A 6 26.75 -8.45 -5.78
CA LEU A 6 27.02 -8.61 -4.35
C LEU A 6 25.87 -8.11 -3.45
N LEU A 7 25.19 -7.03 -3.85
CA LEU A 7 24.08 -6.47 -3.08
C LEU A 7 22.76 -7.18 -3.33
N ASN A 8 22.57 -7.78 -4.51
CA ASN A 8 21.34 -8.49 -4.88
C ASN A 8 20.89 -9.55 -3.84
N PRO A 9 21.74 -10.44 -3.29
CA PRO A 9 21.30 -11.41 -2.28
C PRO A 9 20.88 -10.76 -0.95
N ILE A 10 21.52 -9.66 -0.55
CA ILE A 10 21.17 -8.92 0.67
C ILE A 10 19.83 -8.21 0.47
N VAL A 11 19.67 -7.53 -0.66
CA VAL A 11 18.44 -6.83 -1.03
C VAL A 11 17.28 -7.81 -1.17
N GLN A 12 17.49 -8.97 -1.79
CA GLN A 12 16.46 -10.01 -1.88
C GLN A 12 16.06 -10.54 -0.51
N ARG A 13 17.03 -10.83 0.38
CA ARG A 13 16.74 -11.28 1.74
C ARG A 13 15.95 -10.24 2.53
N GLN A 14 16.31 -8.96 2.40
CA GLN A 14 15.61 -7.86 3.05
C GLN A 14 14.20 -7.68 2.50
N ASN A 15 14.02 -7.73 1.18
CA ASN A 15 12.70 -7.67 0.55
C ASN A 15 11.81 -8.86 0.99
N HIS A 16 12.40 -10.04 1.12
CA HIS A 16 11.72 -11.24 1.60
C HIS A 16 11.27 -11.07 3.05
N LYS A 17 12.15 -10.57 3.94
CA LYS A 17 11.81 -10.24 5.33
C LYS A 17 10.66 -9.24 5.42
N ILE A 18 10.76 -8.10 4.72
CA ILE A 18 9.74 -7.04 4.73
C ILE A 18 8.38 -7.57 4.26
N ASN A 19 8.36 -8.41 3.23
CA ASN A 19 7.13 -8.96 2.70
C ASN A 19 6.50 -10.02 3.64
N ILE A 20 7.32 -10.87 4.28
CA ILE A 20 6.84 -11.78 5.32
C ILE A 20 6.24 -10.96 6.46
N ASP A 21 6.99 -10.04 7.04
CA ASP A 21 6.58 -9.24 8.20
C ASP A 21 5.25 -8.51 7.94
N GLY A 22 5.10 -7.91 6.75
CA GLY A 22 3.86 -7.22 6.35
C GLY A 22 2.66 -8.15 6.11
N SER A 23 2.90 -9.44 5.87
CA SER A 23 1.85 -10.43 5.57
C SER A 23 1.40 -11.24 6.79
N ILE A 24 2.17 -11.22 7.89
CA ILE A 24 1.92 -11.99 9.11
C ILE A 24 0.53 -11.74 9.72
N PRO A 25 0.07 -10.48 9.92
CA PRO A 25 -1.26 -10.22 10.48
C PRO A 25 -2.40 -10.84 9.65
N PHE A 26 -2.27 -10.81 8.32
CA PHE A 26 -3.25 -11.41 7.42
C PHE A 26 -3.23 -12.93 7.48
N PHE A 27 -2.03 -13.53 7.54
CA PHE A 27 -1.86 -14.98 7.66
C PHE A 27 -2.46 -15.50 8.96
N ILE A 28 -2.08 -14.92 10.11
CA ILE A 28 -2.51 -15.42 11.43
C ILE A 28 -4.01 -15.26 11.61
N THR A 29 -4.57 -14.10 11.22
CA THR A 29 -6.02 -13.87 11.25
C THR A 29 -6.77 -14.88 10.37
N ALA A 30 -6.29 -15.13 9.15
CA ALA A 30 -6.90 -16.12 8.25
C ALA A 30 -6.77 -17.55 8.81
N PHE A 31 -5.65 -17.87 9.45
CA PHE A 31 -5.42 -19.18 10.06
C PHE A 31 -6.33 -19.41 11.27
N ALA A 32 -6.48 -18.42 12.15
CA ALA A 32 -7.42 -18.45 13.27
C ALA A 32 -8.86 -18.62 12.79
N THR A 33 -9.30 -17.81 11.82
CA THR A 33 -10.68 -17.84 11.30
C THR A 33 -11.02 -19.20 10.67
N LEU A 34 -10.09 -19.78 9.90
CA LEU A 34 -10.31 -21.09 9.27
C LEU A 34 -10.24 -22.23 10.29
N SER A 35 -9.47 -22.09 11.38
CA SER A 35 -9.35 -23.12 12.42
C SER A 35 -10.65 -23.32 13.20
N VAL A 36 -11.47 -22.27 13.34
CA VAL A 36 -12.82 -22.35 13.95
C VAL A 36 -13.72 -23.36 13.23
N SER A 37 -13.50 -23.62 11.93
CA SER A 37 -14.30 -24.58 11.17
C SER A 37 -14.09 -26.05 11.58
N GLY A 38 -13.09 -26.33 12.43
CA GLY A 38 -12.72 -27.69 12.84
C GLY A 38 -12.02 -28.50 11.75
N ALA A 39 -11.66 -27.87 10.61
CA ALA A 39 -10.89 -28.50 9.56
C ALA A 39 -9.47 -28.88 10.04
N ASP A 40 -8.88 -29.90 9.41
CA ASP A 40 -7.52 -30.33 9.73
C ASP A 40 -6.52 -29.19 9.48
N ARG A 41 -5.61 -28.99 10.43
CA ARG A 41 -4.67 -27.85 10.46
C ARG A 41 -3.78 -27.84 9.22
N ILE A 42 -3.35 -29.02 8.74
CA ILE A 42 -2.51 -29.13 7.54
C ILE A 42 -3.32 -28.83 6.27
N GLN A 43 -4.60 -29.19 6.24
CA GLN A 43 -5.49 -28.79 5.14
C GLN A 43 -5.68 -27.27 5.11
N ILE A 44 -5.89 -26.63 6.26
CA ILE A 44 -6.00 -25.17 6.35
C ILE A 44 -4.71 -24.50 5.85
N LEU A 45 -3.54 -24.94 6.33
CA LEU A 45 -2.24 -24.44 5.85
C LEU A 45 -2.07 -24.67 4.34
N GLY A 46 -2.60 -25.77 3.80
CA GLY A 46 -2.63 -26.04 2.36
C GLY A 46 -3.50 -25.06 1.57
N ILE A 47 -4.67 -24.68 2.11
CA ILE A 47 -5.52 -23.65 1.51
C ILE A 47 -4.81 -22.30 1.53
N LEU A 48 -4.22 -21.94 2.67
CA LEU A 48 -3.50 -20.67 2.84
C LEU A 48 -2.26 -20.60 1.95
N ALA A 49 -1.52 -21.69 1.79
CA ALA A 49 -0.38 -21.79 0.89
C ALA A 49 -0.69 -21.49 -0.59
N GLY A 50 -1.96 -21.55 -0.99
CA GLY A 50 -2.43 -21.20 -2.33
C GLY A 50 -2.83 -19.72 -2.49
N LYS A 51 -2.80 -18.90 -1.44
CA LYS A 51 -3.32 -17.52 -1.46
C LYS A 51 -2.23 -16.52 -1.78
N GLU A 52 -2.12 -16.09 -3.05
CA GLU A 52 -1.10 -15.12 -3.52
C GLU A 52 -0.93 -13.88 -2.62
N LYS A 53 -2.00 -13.42 -1.96
CA LYS A 53 -1.99 -12.27 -1.04
C LYS A 53 -1.00 -12.43 0.15
N LEU A 54 -0.66 -13.66 0.56
CA LEU A 54 0.31 -13.90 1.64
C LEU A 54 1.78 -13.78 1.19
N GLY A 55 2.04 -13.45 -0.07
CA GLY A 55 3.40 -13.22 -0.57
C GLY A 55 4.31 -14.43 -0.33
N TYR A 56 5.49 -14.19 0.24
CA TYR A 56 6.47 -15.24 0.53
C TYR A 56 6.07 -16.19 1.66
N ILE A 57 5.12 -15.82 2.53
CA ILE A 57 4.59 -16.76 3.54
C ILE A 57 4.01 -17.99 2.85
N ASN A 58 3.39 -17.85 1.67
CA ASN A 58 2.90 -19.00 0.91
C ASN A 58 3.97 -20.04 0.61
N GLU A 59 5.18 -19.60 0.29
CA GLU A 59 6.29 -20.50 -0.03
C GLU A 59 6.73 -21.27 1.22
N GLU A 60 6.79 -20.59 2.37
CA GLU A 60 7.07 -21.23 3.65
C GLU A 60 5.95 -22.21 4.04
N LEU A 61 4.67 -21.85 3.86
CA LEU A 61 3.54 -22.75 4.11
C LEU A 61 3.54 -23.96 3.19
N LYS A 62 3.92 -23.81 1.90
CA LYS A 62 4.10 -24.94 0.98
C LYS A 62 5.16 -25.90 1.48
N LYS A 63 6.27 -25.39 2.04
CA LYS A 63 7.30 -26.24 2.66
C LYS A 63 6.72 -27.02 3.84
N ILE A 64 5.94 -26.37 4.72
CA ILE A 64 5.27 -27.05 5.84
C ILE A 64 4.41 -28.20 5.33
N VAL A 65 3.47 -27.91 4.43
CA VAL A 65 2.52 -28.89 3.90
C VAL A 65 3.23 -30.03 3.18
N ASN A 66 4.31 -29.74 2.44
CA ASN A 66 5.11 -30.74 1.73
C ASN A 66 5.87 -31.64 2.71
N LEU A 67 6.52 -31.07 3.73
CA LEU A 67 7.23 -31.81 4.76
C LEU A 67 6.28 -32.71 5.56
N THR A 68 5.10 -32.22 5.94
CA THR A 68 4.14 -33.04 6.67
C THR A 68 3.62 -34.20 5.82
N LYS A 69 3.28 -33.96 4.54
CA LYS A 69 2.71 -35.00 3.66
C LYS A 69 3.73 -36.06 3.25
N ASN A 70 4.96 -35.66 2.92
CA ASN A 70 5.97 -36.56 2.37
C ASN A 70 6.90 -37.17 3.43
N TRP A 71 7.18 -36.44 4.50
CA TRP A 71 8.15 -36.85 5.52
C TRP A 71 7.52 -37.28 6.84
N LYS A 72 6.19 -37.17 6.98
CA LYS A 72 5.41 -37.54 8.18
C LYS A 72 5.91 -36.92 9.48
N MET A 73 6.62 -35.79 9.38
CA MET A 73 7.08 -35.03 10.54
C MET A 73 5.89 -34.32 11.20
N SER A 74 5.96 -34.13 12.52
CA SER A 74 4.92 -33.40 13.24
C SER A 74 4.91 -31.92 12.84
N LEU A 75 3.77 -31.25 12.97
CA LEU A 75 3.69 -29.80 12.73
C LEU A 75 4.66 -29.04 13.64
N GLY A 76 4.90 -29.51 14.86
CA GLY A 76 5.82 -28.86 15.80
C GLY A 76 7.29 -28.98 15.40
N GLU A 77 7.73 -30.17 14.97
CA GLU A 77 9.07 -30.40 14.46
C GLU A 77 9.36 -29.52 13.22
N ILE A 78 8.40 -29.45 12.29
CA ILE A 78 8.54 -28.67 11.06
C ILE A 78 8.55 -27.17 11.36
N ALA A 79 7.68 -26.71 12.26
CA ALA A 79 7.60 -25.29 12.61
C ALA A 79 8.93 -24.82 13.24
N ASN A 80 9.49 -25.58 14.18
CA ASN A 80 10.80 -25.29 14.76
C ASN A 80 11.93 -25.34 13.69
N PHE A 81 11.90 -26.32 12.80
CA PHE A 81 12.88 -26.44 11.72
C PHE A 81 12.88 -25.23 10.76
N LEU A 82 11.70 -24.70 10.44
CA LEU A 82 11.57 -23.51 9.58
C LEU A 82 11.84 -22.21 10.33
N ALA A 83 11.56 -22.15 11.63
CA ALA A 83 11.86 -20.98 12.47
C ALA A 83 13.34 -20.59 12.42
N GLU A 84 14.25 -21.57 12.38
CA GLU A 84 15.70 -21.32 12.26
C GLU A 84 16.14 -20.81 10.88
N ARG A 85 15.30 -20.95 9.85
CA ARG A 85 15.66 -20.76 8.44
C ARG A 85 14.94 -19.60 7.76
N THR A 86 13.88 -19.08 8.37
CA THR A 86 13.17 -17.92 7.87
C THR A 86 14.01 -16.64 8.03
N PRO A 87 13.99 -15.71 7.07
CA PRO A 87 14.67 -14.42 7.20
C PRO A 87 13.96 -13.43 8.12
N SER A 88 12.72 -13.73 8.55
CA SER A 88 11.90 -12.89 9.42
C SER A 88 11.93 -13.40 10.86
N ASP A 89 12.41 -12.57 11.78
CA ASP A 89 12.46 -12.87 13.22
C ASP A 89 11.04 -13.00 13.80
N LEU A 90 10.10 -12.15 13.35
CA LEU A 90 8.69 -12.19 13.78
C LEU A 90 8.01 -13.50 13.36
N PHE A 91 8.28 -13.98 12.14
CA PHE A 91 7.76 -15.26 11.68
C PHE A 91 8.44 -16.45 12.35
N ALA A 92 9.75 -16.37 12.62
CA ALA A 92 10.48 -17.38 13.37
C ALA A 92 9.89 -17.58 14.76
N ASP A 93 9.64 -16.48 15.46
CA ASP A 93 9.03 -16.47 16.78
C ASP A 93 7.63 -17.07 16.78
N PHE A 94 6.80 -16.71 15.79
CA PHE A 94 5.49 -17.32 15.61
C PHE A 94 5.60 -18.84 15.38
N LEU A 95 6.48 -19.29 14.48
CA LEU A 95 6.65 -20.71 14.18
C LEU A 95 7.16 -21.49 15.39
N SER A 96 8.09 -20.92 16.16
CA SER A 96 8.57 -21.52 17.41
C SER A 96 7.44 -21.67 18.44
N ARG A 97 6.62 -20.62 18.63
CA ARG A 97 5.43 -20.69 19.49
C ARG A 97 4.40 -21.70 18.99
N LEU A 98 4.16 -21.75 17.68
CA LEU A 98 3.26 -22.73 17.05
C LEU A 98 3.75 -24.15 17.29
N GLY A 99 5.05 -24.39 17.21
CA GLY A 99 5.63 -25.69 17.49
C GLY A 99 5.47 -26.10 18.94
N GLN A 100 5.81 -25.20 19.88
CA GLN A 100 5.61 -25.43 21.31
C GLN A 100 4.14 -25.68 21.67
N ALA A 101 3.21 -24.92 21.11
CA ALA A 101 1.76 -25.10 21.33
C ALA A 101 1.27 -26.45 20.79
N THR A 102 1.82 -26.89 19.65
CA THR A 102 1.48 -28.20 19.06
C THR A 102 2.03 -29.35 19.90
N ASP A 103 3.30 -29.27 20.32
CA ASP A 103 3.98 -30.33 21.06
C ASP A 103 3.45 -30.46 22.50
N SER A 104 3.03 -29.35 23.11
CA SER A 104 2.42 -29.32 24.46
C SER A 104 0.94 -29.70 24.48
N GLY A 105 0.31 -29.88 23.32
CA GLY A 105 -1.12 -30.17 23.23
C GLY A 105 -2.01 -29.01 23.69
N GLN A 106 -1.53 -27.76 23.62
CA GLN A 106 -2.31 -26.57 23.94
C GLN A 106 -3.59 -26.52 23.08
N ASN A 107 -4.66 -25.95 23.64
CA ASN A 107 -5.86 -25.65 22.86
C ASN A 107 -5.48 -24.72 21.69
N PHE A 108 -5.68 -25.21 20.48
CA PHE A 108 -5.21 -24.54 19.27
C PHE A 108 -5.99 -23.27 18.96
N ASP A 109 -7.29 -23.25 19.26
CA ASP A 109 -8.14 -22.09 19.05
C ASP A 109 -7.78 -20.97 20.02
N GLU A 110 -7.50 -21.33 21.28
CA GLU A 110 -7.01 -20.39 22.29
C GLU A 110 -5.64 -19.82 21.91
N PHE A 111 -4.72 -20.68 21.47
CA PHE A 111 -3.41 -20.26 20.97
C PHE A 111 -3.53 -19.26 19.81
N LEU A 112 -4.28 -19.60 18.76
CA LEU A 112 -4.43 -18.74 17.59
C LEU A 112 -5.19 -17.45 17.90
N THR A 113 -6.14 -17.48 18.82
CA THR A 113 -6.84 -16.27 19.28
C THR A 113 -5.89 -15.33 20.00
N THR A 114 -5.09 -15.84 20.93
CA THR A 114 -4.07 -15.05 21.64
C THR A 114 -3.06 -14.46 20.65
N GLU A 115 -2.54 -15.28 19.74
CA GLU A 115 -1.56 -14.83 18.76
C GLU A 115 -2.14 -13.78 17.79
N THR A 116 -3.39 -13.96 17.35
CA THR A 116 -4.11 -12.97 16.53
C THR A 116 -4.22 -11.64 17.28
N ASN A 117 -4.63 -11.68 18.55
CA ASN A 117 -4.76 -10.47 19.38
C ASN A 117 -3.41 -9.76 19.56
N THR A 118 -2.34 -10.50 19.84
CA THR A 118 -0.99 -9.94 19.99
C THR A 118 -0.50 -9.29 18.70
N VAL A 119 -0.65 -9.98 17.57
CA VAL A 119 -0.19 -9.47 16.27
C VAL A 119 -1.03 -8.28 15.81
N MET A 120 -2.35 -8.31 16.01
CA MET A 120 -3.22 -7.18 15.69
C MET A 120 -2.95 -5.96 16.59
N ALA A 121 -2.69 -6.15 17.89
CA ALA A 121 -2.32 -5.05 18.79
C ALA A 121 -0.99 -4.40 18.36
N ASN A 122 0.01 -5.21 17.99
CA ASN A 122 1.27 -4.69 17.46
C ASN A 122 1.08 -3.98 16.12
N TYR A 123 0.23 -4.52 15.24
CA TYR A 123 -0.12 -3.90 13.97
C TYR A 123 -0.79 -2.54 14.17
N GLU A 124 -1.78 -2.45 15.07
CA GLU A 124 -2.46 -1.21 15.44
C GLU A 124 -1.48 -0.18 16.00
N ASN A 125 -0.62 -0.56 16.95
CA ASN A 125 0.38 0.33 17.53
C ASN A 125 1.35 0.90 16.47
N ASN A 126 1.79 0.06 15.53
CA ASN A 126 2.63 0.49 14.42
C ASN A 126 1.89 1.46 13.49
N TYR A 127 0.62 1.19 13.20
CA TYR A 127 -0.20 2.05 12.36
C TYR A 127 -0.49 3.40 13.01
N VAL A 128 -0.81 3.43 14.30
CA VAL A 128 -1.00 4.66 15.09
C VAL A 128 0.29 5.48 15.12
N SER A 129 1.45 4.82 15.29
CA SER A 129 2.76 5.50 15.25
C SER A 129 3.06 6.09 13.87
N ALA A 130 2.69 5.38 12.80
CA ALA A 130 2.81 5.88 11.43
C ALA A 130 1.87 7.07 11.19
N LEU A 131 0.64 7.04 11.72
CA LEU A 131 -0.30 8.16 11.63
C LEU A 131 0.21 9.40 12.37
N TYR A 132 0.83 9.22 13.55
CA TYR A 132 1.48 10.33 14.24
C TYR A 132 2.62 10.92 13.41
N SER A 133 3.42 10.05 12.78
CA SER A 133 4.48 10.50 11.86
C SER A 133 3.92 11.23 10.65
N PHE A 134 2.77 10.79 10.11
CA PHE A 134 2.08 11.49 9.03
C PHE A 134 1.64 12.89 9.44
N ASP A 135 1.12 13.05 10.66
CA ASP A 135 0.69 14.33 11.19
C ASP A 135 1.86 15.33 11.25
N LEU A 136 3.05 14.86 11.66
CA LEU A 136 4.27 15.67 11.62
C LEU A 136 4.64 16.08 10.18
N PHE A 137 4.56 15.17 9.21
CA PHE A 137 4.82 15.51 7.80
C PHE A 137 3.80 16.50 7.25
N LYS A 138 2.53 16.41 7.65
CA LYS A 138 1.48 17.36 7.29
C LYS A 138 1.82 18.75 7.83
N ASP A 139 2.24 18.87 9.08
CA ASP A 139 2.63 20.15 9.68
C ASP A 139 3.89 20.73 9.02
N MET A 140 4.87 19.89 8.68
CA MET A 140 6.04 20.27 7.88
C MET A 140 5.65 20.78 6.49
N TYR A 141 4.72 20.09 5.82
CA TYR A 141 4.22 20.45 4.51
C TYR A 141 3.50 21.81 4.54
N ILE A 142 2.62 22.04 5.52
CA ILE A 142 1.94 23.34 5.70
C ILE A 142 2.96 24.46 5.95
N SER A 143 3.95 24.21 6.81
CA SER A 143 5.01 25.17 7.10
C SER A 143 5.87 25.49 5.88
N MET A 144 6.19 24.47 5.07
CA MET A 144 6.93 24.62 3.82
C MET A 144 6.14 25.41 2.79
N LEU A 145 4.83 25.14 2.62
CA LEU A 145 3.96 25.92 1.74
C LEU A 145 3.90 27.39 2.15
N LEU A 146 3.80 27.67 3.46
CA LEU A 146 3.82 29.03 3.98
C LEU A 146 5.17 29.72 3.68
N ALA A 147 6.28 29.02 3.89
CA ALA A 147 7.61 29.52 3.54
C ALA A 147 7.74 29.82 2.03
N PHE A 148 7.21 28.96 1.17
CA PHE A 148 7.18 29.18 -0.28
C PHE A 148 6.31 30.36 -0.68
N ALA A 149 5.16 30.55 -0.03
CA ALA A 149 4.31 31.71 -0.26
C ALA A 149 5.04 33.02 0.07
N PHE A 150 5.72 33.09 1.22
CA PHE A 150 6.55 34.23 1.58
C PHE A 150 7.73 34.42 0.62
N MET A 151 8.41 33.35 0.25
CA MET A 151 9.52 33.38 -0.71
C MET A 151 9.07 33.98 -2.05
N ILE A 152 7.94 33.53 -2.60
CA ILE A 152 7.38 34.08 -3.84
C ILE A 152 7.03 35.56 -3.65
N ALA A 153 6.39 35.93 -2.55
CA ALA A 153 6.03 37.32 -2.26
C ALA A 153 7.28 38.23 -2.21
N PHE A 154 8.36 37.79 -1.57
CA PHE A 154 9.63 38.54 -1.55
C PHE A 154 10.24 38.65 -2.94
N ILE A 155 10.30 37.54 -3.70
CA ILE A 155 10.83 37.55 -5.06
C ILE A 155 10.04 38.49 -5.97
N MET A 156 8.73 38.59 -5.79
CA MET A 156 7.89 39.53 -6.53
C MET A 156 8.20 41.00 -6.22
N ILE A 157 8.62 41.32 -4.99
CA ILE A 157 8.92 42.70 -4.56
C ILE A 157 10.37 43.08 -4.86
N MET A 158 11.32 42.14 -4.77
CA MET A 158 12.76 42.37 -4.84
C MET A 158 13.24 43.21 -6.04
N PRO A 159 12.72 43.03 -7.28
CA PRO A 159 13.17 43.82 -8.43
C PRO A 159 12.87 45.32 -8.34
N ILE A 160 11.99 45.74 -7.44
CA ILE A 160 11.72 47.16 -7.16
C ILE A 160 12.86 47.76 -6.33
N LEU A 161 13.51 46.95 -5.48
CA LEU A 161 14.53 47.39 -4.54
C LEU A 161 15.95 47.26 -5.10
N ILE A 162 16.21 46.22 -5.89
CA ILE A 162 17.53 45.90 -6.43
C ILE A 162 17.36 45.50 -7.90
N PRO A 163 18.23 45.97 -8.82
CA PRO A 163 18.20 45.56 -10.22
C PRO A 163 18.65 44.10 -10.36
N VAL A 164 17.72 43.17 -10.16
CA VAL A 164 17.91 41.72 -10.33
C VAL A 164 16.90 41.21 -11.34
N ASP A 165 17.33 40.30 -12.20
CA ASP A 165 16.46 39.67 -13.19
C ASP A 165 15.38 38.82 -12.50
N MET A 166 14.13 39.30 -12.55
CA MET A 166 12.94 38.60 -12.03
C MET A 166 12.83 37.18 -12.56
N ASN A 167 13.13 36.97 -13.85
CA ASN A 167 13.06 35.67 -14.49
C ASN A 167 14.00 34.66 -13.82
N VAL A 168 15.23 35.06 -13.48
CA VAL A 168 16.20 34.16 -12.83
C VAL A 168 15.74 33.78 -11.43
N MET A 169 15.27 34.75 -10.64
CA MET A 169 14.78 34.48 -9.28
C MET A 169 13.55 33.56 -9.28
N MET A 170 12.61 33.77 -10.20
CA MET A 170 11.42 32.93 -10.32
C MET A 170 11.77 31.50 -10.76
N ILE A 171 12.74 31.31 -11.67
CA ILE A 171 13.21 29.98 -12.05
C ILE A 171 13.79 29.26 -10.83
N LEU A 172 14.68 29.93 -10.08
CA LEU A 172 15.30 29.37 -8.89
C LEU A 172 14.27 29.03 -7.81
N ALA A 173 13.24 29.86 -7.63
CA ALA A 173 12.15 29.62 -6.70
C ALA A 173 11.36 28.37 -7.06
N VAL A 174 10.93 28.24 -8.32
CA VAL A 174 10.18 27.06 -8.79
C VAL A 174 11.02 25.79 -8.65
N LEU A 175 12.33 25.87 -8.90
CA LEU A 175 13.26 24.75 -8.72
C LEU A 175 13.40 24.37 -7.24
N ALA A 176 13.59 25.35 -6.35
CA ALA A 176 13.65 25.13 -4.91
C ALA A 176 12.34 24.51 -4.36
N MET A 177 11.19 24.96 -4.87
CA MET A 177 9.89 24.39 -4.53
C MET A 177 9.79 22.94 -4.99
N ALA A 178 10.10 22.66 -6.26
CA ALA A 178 10.07 21.30 -6.80
C ALA A 178 11.00 20.36 -6.01
N MET A 179 12.18 20.84 -5.60
CA MET A 179 13.10 20.08 -4.76
C MET A 179 12.52 19.84 -3.36
N GLY A 180 11.99 20.87 -2.69
CA GLY A 180 11.37 20.74 -1.36
C GLY A 180 10.18 19.79 -1.35
N GLU A 181 9.27 19.94 -2.31
CA GLU A 181 8.13 19.02 -2.54
C GLU A 181 8.62 17.58 -2.75
N SER A 182 9.62 17.37 -3.60
CA SER A 182 10.16 16.03 -3.84
C SER A 182 10.77 15.42 -2.59
N MET A 183 11.45 16.22 -1.76
CA MET A 183 12.05 15.78 -0.50
C MET A 183 10.99 15.33 0.51
N ILE A 184 9.89 16.08 0.63
CA ILE A 184 8.77 15.68 1.48
C ILE A 184 8.12 14.39 0.97
N VAL A 185 7.86 14.27 -0.33
CA VAL A 185 7.27 13.05 -0.92
C VAL A 185 8.15 11.82 -0.64
N VAL A 186 9.48 11.96 -0.75
CA VAL A 186 10.41 10.88 -0.40
C VAL A 186 10.37 10.57 1.10
N GLY A 187 10.32 11.59 1.95
CA GLY A 187 10.18 11.43 3.40
C GLY A 187 8.92 10.66 3.79
N ILE A 188 7.77 11.09 3.27
CA ILE A 188 6.46 10.43 3.51
C ILE A 188 6.51 8.97 3.07
N LYS A 189 7.02 8.68 1.86
CA LYS A 189 7.11 7.30 1.35
C LYS A 189 8.06 6.39 2.13
N THR A 190 8.99 6.96 2.89
CA THR A 190 9.96 6.18 3.68
C THR A 190 9.39 5.80 5.04
N VAL A 191 8.52 6.64 5.62
CA VAL A 191 8.01 6.46 6.99
C VAL A 191 6.63 5.81 7.02
N LEU A 192 5.76 6.11 6.05
CA LEU A 192 4.41 5.56 6.05
C LEU A 192 4.36 4.14 5.48
N PRO A 193 3.60 3.23 6.11
CA PRO A 193 3.32 1.93 5.53
C PRO A 193 2.55 2.11 4.23
N TYR A 194 2.85 1.26 3.25
CA TYR A 194 2.20 1.31 1.96
C TYR A 194 0.80 0.70 2.05
N ASP A 195 -0.23 1.54 2.00
CA ASP A 195 -1.63 1.10 1.92
C ASP A 195 -2.22 1.43 0.53
N PRO A 196 -2.41 0.43 -0.34
CA PRO A 196 -2.97 0.66 -1.67
C PRO A 196 -4.47 0.89 -1.61
N ILE A 197 -4.91 2.11 -1.97
CA ILE A 197 -6.33 2.44 -2.14
C ILE A 197 -6.99 1.67 -3.30
N TRP A 198 -6.19 1.14 -4.23
CA TRP A 198 -6.67 0.41 -5.40
C TRP A 198 -6.45 -1.10 -5.27
N GLN A 199 -7.43 -1.88 -5.74
CA GLN A 199 -7.31 -3.34 -5.75
C GLN A 199 -6.10 -3.81 -6.59
N ARG A 200 -5.42 -4.86 -6.12
CA ARG A 200 -4.26 -5.47 -6.78
C ARG A 200 -4.53 -6.87 -7.34
N THR A 201 -5.80 -7.19 -7.58
CA THR A 201 -6.25 -8.52 -8.04
C THR A 201 -5.90 -8.83 -9.50
N GLY A 202 -5.21 -7.93 -10.21
CA GLY A 202 -4.88 -8.06 -11.63
C GLY A 202 -6.07 -7.85 -12.58
N ILE A 203 -7.29 -7.76 -12.04
CA ILE A 203 -8.51 -7.50 -12.80
C ILE A 203 -8.64 -5.99 -12.97
N ARG A 204 -8.48 -5.52 -14.21
CA ARG A 204 -8.70 -4.11 -14.54
C ARG A 204 -10.18 -3.79 -14.50
N THR A 205 -10.55 -2.80 -13.71
CA THR A 205 -11.91 -2.26 -13.72
C THR A 205 -12.08 -1.28 -14.87
N ASN A 206 -13.33 -1.11 -15.32
CA ASN A 206 -13.66 -0.07 -16.29
C ASN A 206 -13.21 1.32 -15.79
N THR A 207 -13.37 1.56 -14.49
CA THR A 207 -12.94 2.80 -13.82
C THR A 207 -11.43 3.04 -13.94
N GLU A 208 -10.60 2.01 -13.74
CA GLU A 208 -9.14 2.12 -13.90
C GLU A 208 -8.76 2.45 -15.34
N THR A 209 -9.44 1.83 -16.31
CA THR A 209 -9.19 2.07 -17.73
C THR A 209 -9.56 3.50 -18.12
N VAL A 210 -10.71 3.99 -17.67
CA VAL A 210 -11.19 5.36 -17.91
C VAL A 210 -10.22 6.37 -17.29
N LEU A 211 -9.84 6.21 -16.02
CA LEU A 211 -8.90 7.10 -15.35
C LEU A 211 -7.54 7.16 -16.06
N ARG A 212 -7.04 6.01 -16.53
CA ARG A 212 -5.79 5.93 -17.30
C ARG A 212 -5.89 6.68 -18.63
N ILE A 213 -7.00 6.53 -19.36
CA ILE A 213 -7.21 7.24 -20.62
C ILE A 213 -7.24 8.75 -20.38
N TRP A 214 -7.96 9.22 -19.35
CA TRP A 214 -7.96 10.64 -18.98
C TRP A 214 -6.58 11.14 -18.59
N PHE A 215 -5.84 10.38 -17.78
CA PHE A 215 -4.48 10.75 -17.37
C PHE A 215 -3.53 10.87 -18.57
N ILE A 216 -3.54 9.88 -19.48
CA ILE A 216 -2.71 9.91 -20.70
C ILE A 216 -3.15 11.04 -21.63
N GLY A 217 -4.44 11.24 -21.83
CA GLY A 217 -4.99 12.27 -22.71
C GLY A 217 -4.63 13.68 -22.23
N PHE A 218 -4.92 14.00 -20.97
CA PHE A 218 -4.56 15.31 -20.40
C PHE A 218 -3.05 15.47 -20.21
N GLY A 219 -2.31 14.40 -19.94
CA GLY A 219 -0.86 14.41 -19.93
C GLY A 219 -0.26 14.75 -21.31
N ALA A 220 -0.81 14.18 -22.38
CA ALA A 220 -0.40 14.50 -23.74
C ALA A 220 -0.73 15.95 -24.13
N ILE A 221 -1.89 16.48 -23.70
CA ILE A 221 -2.27 17.88 -23.88
C ILE A 221 -1.28 18.80 -23.15
N SER A 222 -1.00 18.51 -21.87
CA SER A 222 -0.04 19.27 -21.05
C SER A 222 1.35 19.29 -21.69
N LEU A 223 1.83 18.13 -22.13
CA LEU A 223 3.12 18.01 -22.82
C LEU A 223 3.13 18.78 -24.16
N SER A 224 2.05 18.69 -24.93
CA SER A 224 1.93 19.40 -26.20
C SER A 224 1.96 20.91 -25.99
N LEU A 225 1.29 21.43 -24.96
CA LEU A 225 1.33 22.84 -24.59
C LEU A 225 2.75 23.28 -24.20
N LEU A 226 3.47 22.50 -23.39
CA LEU A 226 4.87 22.79 -23.04
C LEU A 226 5.75 22.88 -24.29
N VAL A 227 5.61 21.92 -25.22
CA VAL A 227 6.39 21.89 -26.46
C VAL A 227 6.05 23.08 -27.37
N ILE A 228 4.75 23.41 -27.51
CA ILE A 228 4.30 24.57 -28.30
C ILE A 228 4.86 25.86 -27.72
N PHE A 229 4.77 26.06 -26.40
CA PHE A 229 5.29 27.26 -25.74
C PHE A 229 6.82 27.38 -25.85
N PHE A 230 7.54 26.27 -25.90
CA PHE A 230 8.98 26.26 -26.09
C PHE A 230 9.42 26.53 -27.55
N LEU A 231 8.67 26.04 -28.54
CA LEU A 231 8.99 26.17 -29.97
C LEU A 231 8.51 27.48 -30.60
N THR A 232 7.59 28.19 -29.95
CA THR A 232 7.02 29.44 -30.45
C THR A 232 7.74 30.65 -29.86
N PRO A 233 7.73 31.81 -30.56
CA PRO A 233 8.33 33.05 -30.04
C PRO A 233 7.62 33.59 -28.78
N TYR A 234 6.51 32.98 -28.35
CA TYR A 234 5.84 33.28 -27.09
C TYR A 234 6.75 33.13 -25.86
N PHE A 235 7.79 32.28 -25.92
CA PHE A 235 8.80 32.18 -24.87
C PHE A 235 9.56 33.49 -24.60
N ILE A 236 9.67 34.36 -25.61
CA ILE A 236 10.37 35.64 -25.52
C ILE A 236 9.42 36.75 -25.06
N SER A 237 8.15 36.67 -25.44
CA SER A 237 7.15 37.71 -25.15
C SER A 237 6.40 37.51 -23.83
N ILE A 238 6.20 36.27 -23.39
CA ILE A 238 5.44 35.92 -22.19
C ILE A 238 6.40 35.34 -21.16
N PRO A 239 6.36 35.78 -19.90
CA PRO A 239 7.20 35.21 -18.85
C PRO A 239 6.98 33.69 -18.69
N PHE A 240 8.08 32.94 -18.58
CA PHE A 240 8.06 31.47 -18.59
C PHE A 240 7.15 30.87 -17.51
N TYR A 241 7.02 31.52 -16.35
CA TYR A 241 6.22 31.03 -15.22
C TYR A 241 4.71 30.99 -15.54
N LEU A 242 4.21 31.93 -16.35
CA LEU A 242 2.81 31.92 -16.81
C LEU A 242 2.58 30.79 -17.83
N LEU A 243 3.52 30.62 -18.77
CA LEU A 243 3.45 29.54 -19.77
C LEU A 243 3.46 28.17 -19.08
N PHE A 244 4.32 27.99 -18.07
CA PHE A 244 4.40 26.77 -17.27
C PHE A 244 3.09 26.48 -16.52
N ALA A 245 2.50 27.49 -15.88
CA ALA A 245 1.22 27.34 -15.18
C ALA A 245 0.08 26.92 -16.12
N VAL A 246 -0.02 27.57 -17.29
CA VAL A 246 -1.02 27.23 -18.32
C VAL A 246 -0.81 25.81 -18.83
N ALA A 247 0.44 25.39 -19.05
CA ALA A 247 0.72 24.07 -19.56
C ALA A 247 0.42 22.95 -18.57
N ILE A 248 0.55 23.19 -17.26
CA ILE A 248 0.25 22.19 -16.21
C ILE A 248 -1.23 22.15 -15.83
N THR A 249 -1.96 23.25 -15.97
CA THR A 249 -3.39 23.35 -15.59
C THR A 249 -4.28 22.18 -16.09
N PRO A 250 -4.12 21.64 -17.32
CA PRO A 250 -4.89 20.48 -17.78
C PRO A 250 -4.75 19.22 -16.90
N LEU A 251 -3.62 19.04 -16.19
CA LEU A 251 -3.42 17.91 -15.28
C LEU A 251 -4.30 17.99 -14.02
N ALA A 252 -4.90 19.15 -13.71
CA ALA A 252 -5.86 19.26 -12.63
C ALA A 252 -7.12 18.42 -12.88
N VAL A 253 -7.53 18.24 -14.14
CA VAL A 253 -8.74 17.48 -14.50
C VAL A 253 -8.66 16.00 -14.10
N PRO A 254 -7.64 15.21 -14.51
CA PRO A 254 -7.52 13.82 -14.07
C PRO A 254 -7.34 13.71 -12.55
N SER A 255 -6.76 14.72 -11.88
CA SER A 255 -6.66 14.75 -10.42
C SER A 255 -8.04 14.82 -9.75
N ILE A 256 -8.95 15.67 -10.24
CA ILE A 256 -10.30 15.81 -9.68
C ILE A 256 -11.12 14.53 -9.93
N ILE A 257 -11.06 13.99 -11.15
CA ILE A 257 -11.73 12.73 -11.49
C ILE A 257 -11.21 11.59 -10.61
N GLY A 258 -9.89 11.51 -10.42
CA GLY A 258 -9.24 10.55 -9.53
C GLY A 258 -9.74 10.66 -8.09
N SER A 259 -9.77 11.87 -7.52
CA SER A 259 -10.23 12.09 -6.14
C SER A 259 -11.70 11.71 -5.94
N ASN A 260 -12.57 11.98 -6.91
CA ASN A 260 -13.97 11.56 -6.83
C ASN A 260 -14.10 10.03 -6.88
N THR A 261 -13.32 9.40 -7.74
CA THR A 261 -13.28 7.93 -7.86
C THR A 261 -12.79 7.28 -6.57
N GLU A 262 -11.76 7.87 -5.94
CA GLU A 262 -11.22 7.42 -4.66
C GLU A 262 -12.28 7.45 -3.56
N LYS A 263 -13.09 8.52 -3.47
CA LYS A 263 -14.20 8.61 -2.52
C LYS A 263 -15.25 7.52 -2.75
N GLU A 264 -15.54 7.17 -4.01
CA GLU A 264 -16.46 6.06 -4.31
C GLU A 264 -15.90 4.70 -3.87
N ILE A 265 -14.59 4.48 -4.06
CA ILE A 265 -13.93 3.25 -3.62
C ILE A 265 -13.96 3.16 -2.09
N MET A 266 -13.58 4.24 -1.40
CA MET A 266 -13.61 4.30 0.06
C MET A 266 -15.01 4.02 0.61
N LYS A 267 -16.06 4.56 -0.02
CA LYS A 267 -17.45 4.25 0.36
C LYS A 267 -17.80 2.78 0.16
N LYS A 268 -17.29 2.12 -0.89
CA LYS A 268 -17.50 0.68 -1.11
C LYS A 268 -16.78 -0.16 -0.06
N GLU A 269 -15.57 0.24 0.33
CA GLU A 269 -14.80 -0.43 1.38
C GLU A 269 -15.47 -0.31 2.75
N GLU A 270 -15.95 0.88 3.11
CA GLU A 270 -16.69 1.10 4.35
C GLU A 270 -17.97 0.24 4.42
N MET A 271 -18.69 0.14 3.28
CA MET A 271 -19.90 -0.66 3.15
C MET A 271 -19.63 -2.16 2.99
N PHE A 272 -18.37 -2.60 2.83
CA PHE A 272 -18.07 -4.00 2.59
C PHE A 272 -18.46 -4.89 3.78
N GLY A 273 -18.21 -4.44 5.01
CA GLY A 273 -18.56 -5.20 6.21
C GLY A 273 -20.06 -5.34 6.45
N SER A 274 -20.86 -4.33 6.11
CA SER A 274 -22.33 -4.43 6.16
C SER A 274 -22.86 -5.32 5.04
N PHE A 275 -22.29 -5.23 3.83
CA PHE A 275 -22.60 -6.12 2.72
C PHE A 275 -22.37 -7.60 3.05
N ILE A 276 -21.19 -7.97 3.58
CA ILE A 276 -20.89 -9.36 3.93
C ILE A 276 -21.81 -9.88 5.04
N ARG A 277 -22.16 -9.05 6.03
CA ARG A 277 -23.12 -9.42 7.08
C ARG A 277 -24.53 -9.64 6.51
N ALA A 278 -24.99 -8.77 5.61
CA ALA A 278 -26.28 -8.93 4.94
C ALA A 278 -26.30 -10.18 4.06
N LEU A 279 -25.24 -10.42 3.29
CA LEU A 279 -25.07 -11.62 2.47
C LEU A 279 -25.06 -12.90 3.31
N SER A 280 -24.33 -12.91 4.43
CA SER A 280 -24.29 -14.05 5.35
C SER A 280 -25.66 -14.31 5.99
N GLY A 281 -26.39 -13.26 6.37
CA GLY A 281 -27.75 -13.39 6.91
C GLY A 281 -28.72 -13.97 5.90
N SER A 282 -28.67 -13.49 4.64
CA SER A 282 -29.50 -14.00 3.54
C SER A 282 -29.12 -15.43 3.14
N ALA A 283 -27.82 -15.76 3.06
CA ALA A 283 -27.36 -17.11 2.78
C ALA A 283 -27.77 -18.10 3.88
N SER A 284 -27.71 -17.69 5.16
CA SER A 284 -28.14 -18.52 6.28
C SER A 284 -29.64 -18.79 6.28
N SER A 285 -30.48 -17.82 5.89
CA SER A 285 -31.94 -18.01 5.82
C SER A 285 -32.37 -18.95 4.68
N ARG A 286 -31.54 -19.07 3.62
CA ARG A 286 -31.80 -19.87 2.43
C ARG A 286 -31.02 -21.19 2.35
N GLY A 287 -30.46 -21.66 3.48
CA GLY A 287 -29.79 -22.98 3.52
C GLY A 287 -28.41 -23.00 2.84
N ASN A 288 -27.63 -21.92 2.96
CA ASN A 288 -26.24 -21.79 2.49
C ASN A 288 -26.03 -21.64 0.97
N ILE A 289 -27.07 -21.28 0.20
CA ILE A 289 -26.93 -21.02 -1.24
C ILE A 289 -26.49 -19.56 -1.47
N VAL A 290 -25.17 -19.34 -1.44
CA VAL A 290 -24.55 -18.00 -1.57
C VAL A 290 -24.90 -17.32 -2.89
N ILE A 291 -25.06 -18.08 -3.98
CA ILE A 291 -25.34 -17.54 -5.31
C ILE A 291 -26.75 -16.94 -5.40
N GLU A 292 -27.75 -17.60 -4.80
CA GLU A 292 -29.13 -17.10 -4.74
C GLU A 292 -29.25 -15.87 -3.84
N ALA A 293 -28.58 -15.90 -2.68
CA ALA A 293 -28.51 -14.77 -1.77
C ALA A 293 -27.85 -13.53 -2.42
N LEU A 294 -26.84 -13.74 -3.27
CA LEU A 294 -26.17 -12.67 -4.01
C LEU A 294 -27.10 -12.02 -5.07
N GLY A 295 -27.90 -12.82 -5.77
CA GLY A 295 -28.83 -12.33 -6.80
C GLY A 295 -29.92 -11.40 -6.24
N GLU A 296 -30.38 -11.64 -5.01
CA GLU A 296 -31.39 -10.82 -4.34
C GLU A 296 -30.85 -9.47 -3.85
N ILE A 297 -29.63 -9.46 -3.30
CA ILE A 297 -28.97 -8.23 -2.83
C ILE A 297 -28.62 -7.31 -4.01
N GLN A 298 -28.47 -7.84 -5.22
CA GLN A 298 -28.22 -7.04 -6.42
C GLN A 298 -29.50 -6.39 -7.00
N LEU A 299 -30.68 -6.87 -6.61
CA LEU A 299 -31.99 -6.36 -7.04
C LEU A 299 -32.51 -5.20 -6.16
N HIS A 300 -31.86 -4.94 -5.02
CA HIS A 300 -32.17 -3.87 -4.07
C HIS A 300 -31.02 -2.86 -3.96
#